data_AF-A0A0S6UF25-F1
#
_entry.id   AF-A0A0S6UF25-F1
#
_cell.length_a   1.000
_cell.length_b   1.000
_cell.length_c   1.000
_cell.angle_alpha   90.00
_cell.angle_beta   90.00
_cell.angle_gamma   90.00
#
_symmetry.space_group_name_H-M   'P 1'
#
loop_
_entity.id
_entity.type
_entity.pdbx_description
1 polymer ?
#
loop_
_entity_poly.entity_id
_entity_poly.type
_entity_poly.pdbx_seq_one_letter_code
_entity_poly.pdbx_strand_id
1 'polypeptide(L)' 'MAKAVALILIALIGGSTLYAFYRGVILAIFQPYFKTRQ' A
#
# COMPACT_ATOMS: atom_id res chain seq x y z
N MET A 1 2.69 -22.89 16.54
CA MET A 1 1.87 -22.78 15.32
C MET A 1 1.06 -21.49 15.27
N ALA A 2 0.09 -21.26 16.18
CA ALA A 2 -0.83 -20.11 16.11
C ALA A 2 -0.16 -18.71 16.08
N LYS A 3 0.91 -18.51 16.85
CA LYS A 3 1.63 -17.21 16.90
C LYS A 3 2.28 -16.82 15.56
N ALA A 4 2.80 -17.80 14.82
CA ALA A 4 3.41 -17.55 13.51
C ALA A 4 2.33 -17.16 12.47
N VAL A 5 1.18 -17.82 12.51
CA VAL A 5 0.03 -17.49 11.66
C VAL A 5 -0.47 -16.08 11.95
N ALA A 6 -0.55 -15.69 13.22
CA ALA A 6 -0.93 -14.32 13.62
C ALA A 6 0.04 -13.27 13.05
N LEU A 7 1.35 -13.53 13.11
CA LEU A 7 2.37 -12.62 12.53
C LEU A 7 2.24 -12.50 11.01
N ILE A 8 1.99 -13.61 10.31
CA ILE A 8 1.78 -13.60 8.85
C ILE A 8 0.52 -12.79 8.49
N LEU A 9 -0.57 -12.96 9.23
CA LEU A 9 -1.80 -12.20 9.02
C LEU A 9 -1.58 -10.69 9.25
N ILE A 10 -0.87 -10.32 10.31
CA ILE A 10 -0.52 -8.92 10.57
C ILE A 10 0.32 -8.34 9.43
N ALA A 11 1.32 -9.08 8.95
CA ALA A 11 2.15 -8.65 7.83
C ALA A 11 1.34 -8.48 6.53
N LEU A 12 0.40 -9.39 6.25
CA LEU A 12 -0.49 -9.31 5.08
C LEU A 12 -1.43 -8.09 5.16
N ILE A 13 -2.03 -7.86 6.33
CA ILE A 13 -2.92 -6.70 6.53
C ILE A 13 -2.14 -5.40 6.43
N GLY A 14 -0.98 -5.31 7.10
CA GLY A 14 -0.10 -4.15 7.06
C GLY A 14 0.38 -3.84 5.64
N GLY A 15 0.87 -4.84 4.92
CA GLY A 15 1.32 -4.70 3.53
C GLY A 15 0.20 -4.29 2.58
N SER A 16 -0.98 -4.89 2.72
CA SER A 16 -2.15 -4.55 1.90
C SER A 16 -2.63 -3.13 2.16
N THR A 17 -2.64 -2.70 3.43
CA THR A 17 -2.99 -1.33 3.82
C THR A 17 -1.99 -0.32 3.24
N LEU A 18 -0.70 -0.63 3.34
CA LEU A 18 0.36 0.23 2.80
C LEU A 18 0.28 0.34 1.27
N TYR A 19 0.00 -0.77 0.58
CA TYR A 19 -0.20 -0.80 -0.86
C TYR A 19 -1.42 0.03 -1.29
N ALA A 20 -2.55 -0.13 -0.60
CA ALA A 20 -3.76 0.64 -0.86
C ALA A 20 -3.54 2.15 -0.62
N PHE A 21 -2.81 2.51 0.43
CA PHE A 21 -2.44 3.90 0.71
C PHE A 21 -1.53 4.49 -0.36
N TYR A 22 -0.49 3.76 -0.77
CA TYR A 22 0.38 4.18 -1.87
C TYR A 22 -0.42 4.42 -3.16
N ARG A 23 -1.29 3.47 -3.54
CA ARG A 23 -2.07 3.58 -4.78
C ARG A 23 -3.16 4.65 -4.70
N GLY A 24 -3.85 4.77 -3.58
CA GLY A 24 -4.98 5.69 -3.41
C GLY A 24 -4.56 7.13 -3.12
N VAL A 25 -3.44 7.34 -2.43
CA VAL A 25 -2.99 8.67 -1.98
C VAL A 25 -1.78 9.12 -2.77
N ILE A 26 -0.67 8.38 -2.68
CA ILE A 26 0.59 8.80 -3.30
C ILE A 26 0.43 8.84 -4.83
N LEU A 27 -0.03 7.76 -5.44
CA LEU A 27 -0.21 7.72 -6.89
C LEU A 27 -1.20 8.78 -7.37
N ALA A 28 -2.30 9.01 -6.64
CA ALA A 28 -3.30 10.02 -7.00
C ALA A 28 -2.76 11.46 -6.91
N ILE A 29 -1.93 11.76 -5.91
CA ILE A 29 -1.27 13.06 -5.76
C ILE A 29 -0.22 13.26 -6.85
N PHE A 30 0.58 12.24 -7.16
CA PHE A 30 1.69 12.35 -8.08
C PHE A 30 1.30 12.16 -9.56
N GLN A 31 0.22 11.44 -9.87
CA GLN A 31 -0.31 11.28 -11.24
C GLN A 31 -0.45 12.59 -12.02
N PRO A 32 -1.07 13.66 -11.48
CA PRO A 32 -1.19 14.92 -12.21
C PRO A 32 0.18 15.54 -12.51
N TYR A 33 1.15 15.48 -11.59
CA TYR A 33 2.49 16.02 -11.84
C TYR A 33 3.23 15.32 -12.99
N PHE A 34 3.06 14.00 -13.14
CA PHE A 34 3.67 13.25 -14.24
C PHE A 34 2.92 13.42 -15.57
N LYS A 35 1.58 13.48 -15.54
CA LYS A 35 0.77 13.71 -16.76
C LYS A 35 0.93 15.11 -17.36
N THR A 36 1.25 16.11 -16.55
CA THR A 36 1.40 17.50 -17.03
C THR A 36 2.79 17.77 -17.65
N ARG A 37 3.70 16.78 -17.62
CA ARG A 37 5.08 16.91 -18.13
C ARG A 37 5.41 15.97 -19.31
N GLN A 38 4.45 15.17 -19.77
CA GLN A 38 4.49 14.56 -21.10
C GLN A 38 3.78 15.49 -22.09
#